data_AF-A0A7H0SQD2-F1
#
_entry.id   AF-A0A7H0SQD2-F1
#
_cell.length_a   1.000
_cell.length_b   1.000
_cell.length_c   1.000
_cell.angle_alpha   90.00
_cell.angle_beta   90.00
_cell.angle_gamma   90.00
#
_symmetry.space_group_name_H-M   'P 1'
#
loop_
_entity.id
_entity.type
_entity.pdbx_description
1 polymer ?
#
loop_
_entity_poly.entity_id
_entity_poly.type
_entity_poly.pdbx_seq_one_letter_code
_entity_poly.pdbx_strand_id
1 'polypeptide(L)'
;MAVQKRIRGGKARWVARYRSPSGKEHSKTFDTRREATAWLAERERELRRGEWIDPNERNITLLELVEEIGSTFTRESTRNSYDFLARNLGPLADMPLRAIRRSDLEKWQAQLLSGRPWQGGKPLYQSTVNGMRGRLNNSLKIAINDGLLTHNPLAKVSRIEPERRTIAPRDIPDENWIEIFITNIKNPALLLMVKIAVATGMRASEIAGLSTTDIDPAGCSIHVSYQAHRRKGHLLPLKTPSSYRVILITPDLMGEIREWIAEHPHPSGRLFVTRTGRPMSYDAMQKAWETAVERSGLQGGFTWHSLRHYHATKLIRAGVPIKTVQARLGHASAAMTLDIYLHAIPGDDELAARVAGDLLPHAGPARDGDKRLKAI
;
A
#
# COMPACT_ATOMS: atom_id res chain seq x y z
N MET A 1 -13.59 20.59 42.95
CA MET A 1 -12.21 21.13 43.11
C MET A 1 -12.19 22.00 44.36
N ALA A 2 -11.05 22.14 45.04
CA ALA A 2 -10.98 22.93 46.28
C ALA A 2 -9.60 23.60 46.44
N VAL A 3 -9.58 24.83 46.98
CA VAL A 3 -8.38 25.50 47.48
C VAL A 3 -8.46 25.55 49.00
N GLN A 4 -7.48 24.99 49.69
CA GLN A 4 -7.41 24.98 51.15
C GLN A 4 -6.19 25.74 51.65
N LYS A 5 -6.37 26.64 52.62
CA LYS A 5 -5.27 27.27 53.35
C LYS A 5 -4.68 26.26 54.35
N ARG A 6 -3.35 26.11 54.37
CA ARG A 6 -2.62 25.34 55.37
C ARG A 6 -1.54 26.20 55.99
N ILE A 7 -1.32 26.08 57.30
CA ILE A 7 -0.24 26.77 58.01
C ILE A 7 0.80 25.72 58.37
N ARG A 8 2.04 25.90 57.92
CA ARG A 8 3.16 25.01 58.23
C ARG A 8 4.39 25.86 58.55
N GLY A 9 4.92 25.74 59.78
CA GLY A 9 6.07 26.53 60.24
C GLY A 9 5.84 28.04 60.22
N GLY A 10 4.65 28.52 60.61
CA GLY A 10 4.31 29.95 60.68
C GLY A 10 4.00 30.63 59.33
N LYS A 11 4.21 29.96 58.19
CA LYS A 11 3.87 30.49 56.86
C LYS A 11 2.56 29.87 56.33
N ALA A 12 1.68 30.71 55.78
CA ALA A 12 0.49 30.25 55.08
C ALA A 12 0.87 29.73 53.69
N ARG A 13 0.40 28.54 53.34
CA ARG A 13 0.48 27.93 52.00
C ARG A 13 -0.93 27.57 51.53
N TRP A 14 -1.13 27.52 50.23
CA TRP A 14 -2.42 27.25 49.61
C TRP A 14 -2.35 25.95 48.81
N VAL A 15 -3.14 24.95 49.19
CA VAL A 15 -3.19 23.66 48.50
C VAL A 15 -4.40 23.64 47.58
N ALA A 16 -4.15 23.55 46.29
CA ALA A 16 -5.15 23.34 45.26
C ALA A 16 -5.36 21.84 45.01
N ARG A 17 -6.60 21.38 44.92
CA ARG A 17 -6.98 19.98 44.68
C ARG A 17 -8.05 19.83 43.61
N TYR A 18 -7.87 18.88 42.71
CA TYR A 18 -8.88 18.44 41.75
C TYR A 18 -8.91 16.91 41.65
N ARG A 19 -10.01 16.38 41.12
CA ARG A 19 -10.12 14.96 40.78
C ARG A 19 -10.06 14.79 39.27
N SER A 20 -9.28 13.82 38.81
CA SER A 20 -9.22 13.41 37.41
C SER A 20 -10.50 12.67 36.99
N PRO A 21 -10.71 12.43 35.68
CA PRO A 21 -11.80 11.57 35.20
C PRO A 21 -11.70 10.13 35.72
N SER A 22 -10.47 9.67 36.03
CA SER A 22 -10.21 8.37 36.68
C SER A 22 -10.53 8.35 38.18
N GLY A 23 -11.01 9.46 38.75
CA GLY A 23 -11.40 9.58 40.16
C GLY A 23 -10.23 9.84 41.14
N LYS A 24 -8.98 9.84 40.66
CA LYS A 24 -7.78 10.11 41.47
C LYS A 24 -7.70 11.59 41.85
N GLU A 25 -7.30 11.87 43.10
CA GLU A 25 -7.09 13.24 43.58
C GLU A 25 -5.66 13.71 43.26
N HIS A 26 -5.55 14.86 42.60
CA HIS A 26 -4.29 15.55 42.34
C HIS A 26 -4.24 16.84 43.15
N SER A 27 -3.08 17.14 43.72
CA SER A 27 -2.89 18.36 44.50
C SER A 27 -1.56 19.05 44.23
N LYS A 28 -1.53 20.38 44.34
CA LYS A 28 -0.32 21.20 44.26
C LYS A 28 -0.38 22.33 45.28
N THR A 29 0.76 22.66 45.88
CA THR A 29 0.87 23.69 46.92
C THR A 29 1.51 24.96 46.35
N PHE A 30 0.98 26.12 46.75
CA PHE A 30 1.39 27.44 46.31
C PHE A 30 1.55 28.41 47.49
N ASP A 31 2.14 29.57 47.22
CA ASP A 31 2.49 30.56 48.24
C ASP A 31 1.33 31.53 48.44
N THR A 32 0.59 31.80 47.36
CA THR A 32 -0.58 32.68 47.36
C THR A 32 -1.87 31.95 46.98
N ARG A 33 -3.00 32.43 47.52
CA ARG A 33 -4.34 31.95 47.13
C ARG A 33 -4.59 32.16 45.64
N ARG A 34 -4.08 33.26 45.10
CA ARG A 34 -4.26 33.68 43.70
C ARG A 34 -3.65 32.65 42.75
N GLU A 35 -2.41 32.23 43.00
CA GLU A 35 -1.73 31.20 42.20
C GLU A 35 -2.45 29.84 42.27
N ALA A 36 -2.86 29.42 43.48
CA ALA A 36 -3.60 28.17 43.66
C ALA A 36 -4.94 28.17 42.89
N THR A 37 -5.64 29.31 42.91
CA THR A 37 -6.93 29.47 42.21
C THR A 37 -6.73 29.51 40.69
N ALA A 38 -5.75 30.26 40.20
CA ALA A 38 -5.42 30.33 38.77
C ALA A 38 -5.01 28.95 38.21
N TRP A 39 -4.22 28.19 38.96
CA TRP A 39 -3.83 26.84 38.58
C TRP A 39 -5.02 25.87 38.52
N LEU A 40 -5.96 25.93 39.49
CA LEU A 40 -7.18 25.11 39.41
C LEU A 40 -8.06 25.49 38.24
N ALA A 41 -8.22 26.80 37.97
CA ALA A 41 -9.01 27.26 36.84
C ALA A 41 -8.42 26.75 35.51
N GLU A 42 -7.10 26.66 35.38
CA GLU A 42 -6.46 26.02 34.21
C GLU A 42 -6.76 24.52 34.15
N ARG A 43 -6.61 23.78 35.25
CA ARG A 43 -6.91 22.33 35.27
C ARG A 43 -8.38 22.04 34.99
N GLU A 44 -9.29 22.90 35.46
CA GLU A 44 -10.72 22.82 35.17
C GLU A 44 -11.01 23.06 33.68
N ARG A 45 -10.34 24.03 33.06
CA ARG A 45 -10.44 24.23 31.61
C ARG A 45 -9.96 23.01 30.84
N GLU A 46 -8.77 22.50 31.17
CA GLU A 46 -8.20 21.30 30.53
C GLU A 46 -9.17 20.12 30.66
N LEU A 47 -9.71 19.87 31.87
CA LEU A 47 -10.66 18.77 32.12
C LEU A 47 -11.96 18.95 31.35
N ARG A 48 -12.53 20.16 31.32
CA ARG A 48 -13.77 20.46 30.59
C ARG A 48 -13.60 20.32 29.07
N ARG A 49 -12.44 20.67 28.54
CA ARG A 49 -12.14 20.58 27.10
C ARG A 49 -11.65 19.19 26.67
N GLY A 50 -11.47 18.25 27.61
CA GLY A 50 -10.86 16.96 27.31
C GLY A 50 -9.37 17.08 26.94
N GLU A 51 -8.73 18.19 27.31
CA GLU A 51 -7.31 18.49 27.06
C GLU A 51 -6.42 18.09 28.25
N TRP A 52 -7.02 17.55 29.32
CA TRP A 52 -6.30 17.10 30.49
C TRP A 52 -5.67 15.73 30.25
N ILE A 53 -4.37 15.63 30.51
CA ILE A 53 -3.62 14.37 30.52
C ILE A 53 -3.08 14.16 31.93
N ASP A 54 -3.08 12.91 32.43
CA ASP A 54 -2.56 12.61 33.76
C ASP A 54 -1.08 13.07 33.84
N PRO A 55 -0.73 13.96 34.78
CA PRO A 55 0.65 14.39 34.97
C PRO A 55 1.60 13.24 35.37
N ASN A 56 1.06 12.14 35.90
CA ASN A 56 1.80 10.95 36.28
C ASN A 56 1.86 9.89 35.17
N GLU A 57 1.13 10.07 34.05
CA GLU A 57 1.22 9.16 32.91
C GLU A 57 2.59 9.27 32.24
N ARG A 58 3.05 8.12 31.73
CA ARG A 58 4.35 7.96 31.08
C ARG A 58 4.45 8.92 29.90
N ASN A 59 5.31 9.93 30.01
CA ASN A 59 5.64 10.85 28.91
C ASN A 59 6.69 10.20 28.01
N ILE A 60 6.27 9.19 27.24
CA ILE A 60 7.15 8.46 26.33
C ILE A 60 7.65 9.35 25.19
N THR A 61 8.76 8.93 24.58
CA THR A 61 9.29 9.55 23.36
C THR A 61 8.53 9.07 22.13
N LEU A 62 8.74 9.75 21.00
CA LEU A 62 8.17 9.31 19.73
C LEU A 62 8.72 7.96 19.28
N LEU A 63 10.01 7.70 19.51
CA LEU A 63 10.63 6.44 19.17
C LEU A 63 9.99 5.29 19.96
N GLU A 64 9.84 5.45 21.28
CA GLU A 64 9.19 4.45 22.13
C GLU A 64 7.79 4.11 21.63
N LEU A 65 6.97 5.13 21.31
CA LEU A 65 5.62 4.93 20.77
C LEU A 65 5.64 4.12 19.45
N VAL A 66 6.54 4.47 18.53
CA VAL A 66 6.61 3.84 17.20
C VAL A 66 7.10 2.39 17.32
N GLU A 67 8.07 2.12 18.17
CA GLU A 67 8.59 0.77 18.40
C GLU A 67 7.58 -0.11 19.14
N GLU A 68 6.91 0.41 20.17
CA GLU A 68 5.88 -0.31 20.91
C GLU A 68 4.75 -0.74 19.96
N ILE A 69 4.18 0.20 19.20
CA ILE A 69 3.14 -0.10 18.21
C ILE A 69 3.66 -1.07 17.14
N GLY A 70 4.88 -0.83 16.63
CA GLY A 70 5.52 -1.71 15.65
C GLY A 70 5.58 -3.16 16.13
N SER A 71 5.94 -3.38 17.40
CA SER A 71 6.10 -4.70 18.00
C SER A 71 4.79 -5.51 18.07
N THR A 72 3.64 -4.84 18.11
CA THR A 72 2.31 -5.49 18.19
C THR A 72 1.90 -6.20 16.90
N PHE A 73 2.47 -5.84 15.74
CA PHE A 73 2.06 -6.40 14.46
C PHE A 73 2.63 -7.81 14.23
N THR A 74 1.75 -8.78 13.99
CA THR A 74 2.16 -10.16 13.65
C THR A 74 2.86 -10.25 12.28
N ARG A 75 2.47 -9.42 11.31
CA ARG A 75 3.04 -9.43 9.96
C ARG A 75 4.42 -8.78 9.92
N GLU A 76 5.44 -9.56 9.58
CA GLU A 76 6.85 -9.11 9.48
C GLU A 76 7.01 -7.89 8.56
N SER A 77 6.36 -7.86 7.40
CA SER A 77 6.43 -6.70 6.48
C SER A 77 5.91 -5.39 7.10
N THR A 78 4.93 -5.47 8.00
CA THR A 78 4.40 -4.31 8.71
C THR A 78 5.38 -3.86 9.78
N ARG A 79 5.91 -4.80 10.58
CA ARG A 79 6.99 -4.54 11.56
C ARG A 79 8.20 -3.86 10.93
N ASN A 80 8.73 -4.45 9.85
CA ASN A 80 9.87 -3.88 9.11
C ASN A 80 9.59 -2.45 8.62
N SER A 81 8.33 -2.12 8.31
CA SER A 81 7.97 -0.78 7.91
C SER A 81 7.95 0.22 9.07
N TYR A 82 7.62 -0.23 10.27
CA TYR A 82 7.70 0.54 11.51
C TYR A 82 9.15 0.68 11.97
N ASP A 83 9.96 -0.37 11.89
CA ASP A 83 11.41 -0.30 12.15
C ASP A 83 12.09 0.70 11.20
N PHE A 84 11.65 0.70 9.94
CA PHE A 84 12.13 1.68 8.97
C PHE A 84 11.68 3.10 9.30
N LEU A 85 10.46 3.31 9.82
CA LEU A 85 10.04 4.60 10.34
C LEU A 85 10.90 5.03 11.54
N ALA A 86 11.09 4.15 12.52
CA ALA A 86 11.87 4.39 13.75
C ALA A 86 13.29 4.88 13.43
N ARG A 87 14.01 4.19 12.53
CA ARG A 87 15.35 4.58 12.05
C ARG A 87 15.38 5.93 11.31
N ASN A 88 14.22 6.44 10.91
CA ASN A 88 14.06 7.65 10.13
C ASN A 88 13.36 8.79 10.87
N LEU A 89 13.10 8.66 12.17
CA LEU A 89 12.57 9.75 12.98
C LEU A 89 13.58 10.89 13.16
N GLY A 90 14.88 10.57 13.18
CA GLY A 90 15.93 11.57 13.32
C GLY A 90 15.80 12.36 14.63
N PRO A 91 15.90 13.70 14.60
CA PRO A 91 15.75 14.54 15.79
C PRO A 91 14.43 14.36 16.56
N LEU A 92 13.38 13.83 15.91
CA LEU A 92 12.10 13.58 16.56
C LEU A 92 12.12 12.35 17.48
N ALA A 93 13.09 11.44 17.30
CA ALA A 93 13.10 10.14 17.99
C ALA A 93 13.02 10.28 19.51
N ASP A 94 13.88 11.15 20.07
CA ASP A 94 14.00 11.35 21.51
C ASP A 94 13.07 12.45 22.06
N MET A 95 12.27 13.08 21.19
CA MET A 95 11.34 14.11 21.64
C MET A 95 10.18 13.47 22.43
N PRO A 96 9.86 13.98 23.63
CA PRO A 96 8.64 13.58 24.33
C PRO A 96 7.42 13.88 23.45
N LEU A 97 6.44 12.97 23.41
CA LEU A 97 5.28 13.11 22.54
C LEU A 97 4.60 14.47 22.66
N ARG A 98 4.45 14.96 23.90
CA ARG A 98 3.79 16.23 24.24
C ARG A 98 4.58 17.49 23.83
N ALA A 99 5.86 17.34 23.50
CA ALA A 99 6.72 18.44 23.07
C ALA A 99 6.76 18.62 21.54
N ILE A 100 6.28 17.64 20.79
CA ILE A 100 6.34 17.65 19.32
C ILE A 100 5.37 18.69 18.77
N ARG A 101 5.91 19.64 17.99
CA ARG A 101 5.13 20.67 17.31
C ARG A 101 4.95 20.34 15.84
N ARG A 102 3.96 20.99 15.23
CA ARG A 102 3.74 20.97 13.79
C ARG A 102 5.01 21.32 13.00
N SER A 103 5.74 22.36 13.42
CA SER A 103 6.97 22.82 12.77
C SER A 103 8.07 21.75 12.75
N ASP A 104 8.15 20.92 13.79
CA ASP A 104 9.15 19.85 13.89
C ASP A 104 8.84 18.75 12.86
N LEU A 105 7.56 18.43 12.68
CA LEU A 105 7.07 17.47 11.69
C LEU A 105 7.23 17.97 10.26
N GLU A 106 6.97 19.25 10.00
CA GLU A 106 7.23 19.89 8.69
C GLU A 106 8.72 19.86 8.35
N LYS A 107 9.58 20.20 9.30
CA LYS A 107 11.04 20.12 9.14
C LYS A 107 11.51 18.69 8.91
N TRP A 108 10.99 17.73 9.67
CA TRP A 108 11.28 16.31 9.47
C TRP A 108 10.89 15.83 8.06
N GLN A 109 9.68 16.18 7.60
CA GLN A 109 9.21 15.84 6.26
C GLN A 109 10.11 16.44 5.18
N ALA A 110 10.53 17.70 5.34
CA ALA A 110 11.46 18.35 4.43
C ALA A 110 12.82 17.63 4.41
N GLN A 111 13.38 17.28 5.57
CA GLN A 111 14.65 16.54 5.66
C GLN A 111 14.57 15.15 5.05
N LEU A 112 13.43 14.44 5.16
CA LEU A 112 13.25 13.17 4.47
C LEU A 112 13.34 13.31 2.95
N LEU A 113 12.83 14.42 2.39
CA LEU A 113 12.83 14.69 0.96
C LEU A 113 14.16 15.26 0.44
N SER A 114 14.77 16.19 1.18
CA SER A 114 15.97 16.92 0.73
C SER A 114 17.27 16.21 1.08
N GLY A 115 17.25 15.32 2.07
CA GLY A 115 18.44 14.63 2.55
C GLY A 115 18.45 14.55 4.06
N ARG A 116 18.60 13.33 4.59
CA ARG A 116 18.53 13.02 6.02
C ARG A 116 19.92 13.14 6.68
N PRO A 117 20.20 14.15 7.52
CA PRO A 117 21.52 14.30 8.16
C PRO A 117 21.95 13.08 8.97
N TRP A 118 21.02 12.44 9.67
CA TRP A 118 21.24 11.24 10.48
C TRP A 118 21.34 9.94 9.67
N GLN A 119 21.22 9.99 8.33
CA GLN A 119 21.34 8.85 7.41
C GLN A 119 22.26 9.21 6.22
N GLY A 120 23.36 9.93 6.52
CA GLY A 120 24.40 10.25 5.53
C GLY A 120 23.93 11.20 4.41
N GLY A 121 22.96 12.06 4.69
CA GLY A 121 22.47 13.08 3.75
C GLY A 121 21.57 12.54 2.62
N LYS A 122 21.23 11.25 2.61
CA LYS A 122 20.50 10.63 1.50
C LYS A 122 19.00 10.99 1.51
N PRO A 123 18.42 11.51 0.41
CA PRO A 123 16.99 11.78 0.31
C PRO A 123 16.18 10.49 0.14
N LEU A 124 14.86 10.60 0.29
CA LEU A 124 13.89 9.54 0.02
C LEU A 124 12.88 9.97 -1.04
N TYR A 125 12.36 8.99 -1.79
CA TYR A 125 11.25 9.20 -2.70
C TYR A 125 9.99 9.70 -1.97
N GLN A 126 9.22 10.58 -2.60
CA GLN A 126 7.97 11.15 -2.05
C GLN A 126 6.99 10.07 -1.55
N SER A 127 6.84 8.97 -2.29
CA SER A 127 5.99 7.83 -1.91
C SER A 127 6.43 7.18 -0.60
N THR A 128 7.75 7.02 -0.41
CA THR A 128 8.34 6.51 0.84
C THR A 128 8.04 7.45 2.00
N VAL A 129 8.23 8.77 1.81
CA VAL A 129 7.95 9.78 2.84
C VAL A 129 6.46 9.81 3.20
N ASN A 130 5.57 9.77 2.20
CA ASN A 130 4.13 9.66 2.42
C ASN A 130 3.74 8.39 3.19
N GLY A 131 4.39 7.26 2.90
CA GLY A 131 4.20 6.02 3.66
C GLY A 131 4.65 6.15 5.11
N MET A 132 5.81 6.78 5.36
CA MET A 132 6.28 7.07 6.73
C MET A 132 5.32 7.99 7.48
N ARG A 133 4.93 9.11 6.86
CA ARG A 133 3.95 10.05 7.38
C ARG A 133 2.63 9.36 7.73
N GLY A 134 2.14 8.46 6.87
CA GLY A 134 0.92 7.69 7.13
C GLY A 134 1.01 6.80 8.37
N ARG A 135 2.15 6.12 8.57
CA ARG A 135 2.40 5.29 9.76
C ARG A 135 2.54 6.12 11.02
N LEU A 136 3.28 7.22 10.95
CA LEU A 136 3.40 8.19 12.04
C LEU A 136 2.02 8.75 12.44
N ASN A 137 1.18 9.09 11.45
CA ASN A 137 -0.19 9.52 11.71
C ASN A 137 -0.99 8.45 12.47
N ASN A 138 -0.83 7.18 12.09
CA ASN A 138 -1.50 6.06 12.76
C ASN A 138 -1.01 5.91 14.21
N SER A 139 0.31 5.99 14.43
CA SER A 139 0.89 5.97 15.78
C SER A 139 0.35 7.08 16.67
N LEU A 140 0.30 8.31 16.15
CA LEU A 140 -0.22 9.46 16.91
C LEU A 140 -1.72 9.35 17.20
N LYS A 141 -2.51 8.72 16.31
CA LYS A 141 -3.92 8.42 16.58
C LYS A 141 -4.10 7.39 17.69
N ILE A 142 -3.28 6.35 17.71
CA ILE A 142 -3.27 5.35 18.80
C ILE A 142 -2.94 6.04 20.12
N ALA A 143 -1.89 6.86 20.15
CA ALA A 143 -1.54 7.65 21.34
C ALA A 143 -2.67 8.57 21.84
N ILE A 144 -3.53 9.09 20.96
CA ILE A 144 -4.71 9.87 21.36
C ILE A 144 -5.78 8.98 21.99
N ASN A 145 -6.06 7.84 21.38
CA ASN A 145 -7.03 6.88 21.91
C ASN A 145 -6.60 6.33 23.28
N ASP A 146 -5.29 6.20 23.50
CA ASP A 146 -4.70 5.75 24.76
C ASP A 146 -4.53 6.90 25.78
N GLY A 147 -4.96 8.12 25.46
CA GLY A 147 -4.91 9.28 26.35
C GLY A 147 -3.54 9.95 26.49
N LEU A 148 -2.50 9.45 25.80
CA LEU A 148 -1.13 10.01 25.84
C LEU A 148 -1.02 11.38 25.16
N LEU A 149 -1.93 11.67 24.22
CA LEU A 149 -2.05 12.93 23.49
C LEU A 149 -3.53 13.37 23.42
N THR A 150 -3.76 14.68 23.40
CA THR A 150 -5.11 15.26 23.28
C THR A 150 -5.46 15.63 21.85
N HIS A 151 -4.43 15.84 21.02
CA HIS A 151 -4.59 16.22 19.62
C HIS A 151 -3.44 15.65 18.79
N ASN A 152 -3.68 15.50 17.49
CA ASN A 152 -2.68 14.98 16.57
C ASN A 152 -1.86 16.14 15.97
N PRO A 153 -0.57 16.29 16.31
CA PRO A 153 0.27 17.38 15.79
C PRO A 153 0.48 17.30 14.28
N LEU A 154 0.27 16.13 13.66
CA LEU A 154 0.40 15.91 12.22
C LEU A 154 -0.87 16.28 11.42
N ALA A 155 -2.01 16.51 12.09
CA ALA A 155 -3.30 16.72 11.43
C ALA A 155 -3.31 17.89 10.44
N LYS A 156 -2.54 18.95 10.73
CA LYS A 156 -2.42 20.17 9.90
C LYS A 156 -1.12 20.24 9.08
N VAL A 157 -0.30 19.20 9.11
CA VAL A 157 0.92 19.12 8.28
C VAL A 157 0.51 18.71 6.87
N SER A 158 0.78 19.55 5.88
CA SER A 158 0.43 19.28 4.49
C SER A 158 1.00 17.95 4.03
N ARG A 159 0.16 17.15 3.38
CA ARG A 159 0.61 15.93 2.72
C ARG A 159 1.51 16.34 1.55
N ILE A 160 2.51 15.51 1.26
CA ILE A 160 3.27 15.66 0.02
C ILE A 160 2.34 15.22 -1.10
N GLU A 161 1.95 16.14 -1.96
CA GLU A 161 1.16 15.78 -3.14
C GLU A 161 1.94 14.74 -3.93
N PRO A 162 1.38 13.53 -4.10
CA PRO A 162 2.07 12.51 -4.86
C PRO A 162 2.18 13.00 -6.30
N GLU A 163 3.40 13.00 -6.83
CA GLU A 163 3.59 13.07 -8.28
C GLU A 163 2.75 11.94 -8.90
N ARG A 164 1.68 12.30 -9.63
CA ARG A 164 0.80 11.33 -10.29
C ARG A 164 1.58 10.66 -11.40
N ARG A 165 2.34 9.62 -11.07
CA ARG A 165 2.93 8.72 -12.07
C ARG A 165 1.83 7.79 -12.55
N THR A 166 1.12 8.23 -13.59
CA THR A 166 0.43 7.27 -14.45
C THR A 166 1.50 6.38 -15.07
N ILE A 167 1.20 5.08 -15.17
CA ILE A 167 2.10 4.15 -15.87
C ILE A 167 2.05 4.55 -17.35
N ALA A 168 3.15 5.10 -17.84
CA ALA A 168 3.23 5.50 -19.23
C ALA A 168 3.38 4.24 -20.09
N PRO A 169 2.96 4.26 -21.38
CA PRO A 169 3.17 3.13 -22.28
C PRO A 169 4.63 2.62 -22.31
N ARG A 170 5.61 3.52 -22.14
CA ARG A 170 7.04 3.19 -22.06
C ARG A 170 7.44 2.34 -20.83
N ASP A 171 6.61 2.29 -19.79
CA ASP A 171 6.86 1.54 -18.55
C ASP A 171 6.33 0.08 -18.65
N ILE A 172 5.73 -0.25 -19.80
CA ILE A 172 5.18 -1.56 -20.13
C ILE A 172 5.99 -2.14 -21.30
N PRO A 173 6.52 -3.38 -21.20
CA PRO A 173 7.20 -4.00 -22.33
C PRO A 173 6.22 -4.18 -23.49
N ASP A 174 6.68 -4.00 -24.71
CA ASP A 174 5.91 -4.33 -25.90
C ASP A 174 6.05 -5.82 -26.25
N GLU A 175 5.31 -6.25 -27.29
CA GLU A 175 5.27 -7.64 -27.73
C GLU A 175 6.62 -8.15 -28.21
N ASN A 176 7.35 -7.33 -28.98
CA ASN A 176 8.69 -7.66 -29.46
C ASN A 176 9.68 -7.84 -28.30
N TRP A 177 9.62 -6.99 -27.28
CA TRP A 177 10.43 -7.14 -26.07
C TRP A 177 10.13 -8.47 -25.36
N ILE A 178 8.85 -8.83 -25.22
CA ILE A 178 8.43 -10.09 -24.59
C ILE A 178 8.93 -11.30 -25.38
N GLU A 179 8.78 -11.29 -26.70
CA GLU A 179 9.21 -12.38 -27.59
C GLU A 179 10.73 -12.58 -27.53
N ILE A 180 11.51 -11.50 -27.66
CA ILE A 180 12.96 -11.55 -27.56
C ILE A 180 13.38 -12.05 -26.18
N PHE A 181 12.75 -11.53 -25.12
CA PHE A 181 13.10 -11.92 -23.75
C PHE A 181 12.84 -13.41 -23.53
N ILE A 182 11.63 -13.91 -23.85
CA ILE A 182 11.26 -15.32 -23.73
C ILE A 182 12.24 -16.23 -24.48
N THR A 183 12.60 -15.86 -25.72
CA THR A 183 13.52 -16.64 -26.56
C THR A 183 14.94 -16.71 -25.99
N ASN A 184 15.35 -15.70 -25.22
CA ASN A 184 16.69 -15.63 -24.63
C ASN A 184 16.79 -16.23 -23.21
N ILE A 185 15.67 -16.64 -22.59
CA ILE A 185 15.71 -17.26 -21.25
C ILE A 185 16.25 -18.70 -21.35
N LYS A 186 17.48 -18.89 -20.90
CA LYS A 186 18.12 -20.23 -20.83
C LYS A 186 17.71 -21.06 -19.61
N ASN A 187 17.10 -20.46 -18.59
CA ASN A 187 16.68 -21.15 -17.38
C ASN A 187 15.23 -21.66 -17.55
N PRO A 188 14.98 -22.98 -17.67
CA PRO A 188 13.64 -23.52 -17.94
C PRO A 188 12.59 -23.14 -16.89
N ALA A 189 12.97 -23.13 -15.61
CA ALA A 189 12.06 -22.73 -14.53
C ALA A 189 11.66 -21.25 -14.68
N LEU A 190 12.62 -20.38 -14.97
CA LEU A 190 12.35 -18.96 -15.19
C LEU A 190 11.48 -18.73 -16.44
N LEU A 191 11.74 -19.49 -17.52
CA LEU A 191 10.97 -19.40 -18.75
C LEU A 191 9.49 -19.71 -18.49
N LEU A 192 9.21 -20.82 -17.80
CA LEU A 192 7.83 -21.18 -17.46
C LEU A 192 7.19 -20.15 -16.51
N MET A 193 7.93 -19.64 -15.52
CA MET A 193 7.43 -18.56 -14.66
C MET A 193 7.05 -17.29 -15.45
N VAL A 194 7.85 -16.90 -16.44
CA VAL A 194 7.59 -15.73 -17.29
C VAL A 194 6.36 -15.98 -18.18
N LYS A 195 6.24 -17.16 -18.78
CA LYS A 195 5.04 -17.54 -19.55
C LYS A 195 3.77 -17.48 -18.70
N ILE A 196 3.82 -18.03 -17.48
CA ILE A 196 2.71 -17.92 -16.52
C ILE A 196 2.41 -16.45 -16.21
N ALA A 197 3.43 -15.63 -15.92
CA ALA A 197 3.24 -14.21 -15.60
C ALA A 197 2.55 -13.44 -16.73
N VAL A 198 2.98 -13.65 -17.98
CA VAL A 198 2.42 -13.01 -19.17
C VAL A 198 0.98 -13.46 -19.43
N ALA A 199 0.69 -14.76 -19.30
CA ALA A 199 -0.63 -15.32 -19.58
C ALA A 199 -1.67 -15.02 -18.49
N THR A 200 -1.24 -14.83 -17.24
CA THR A 200 -2.16 -14.73 -16.08
C THR A 200 -2.18 -13.36 -15.42
N GLY A 201 -1.12 -12.56 -15.59
CA GLY A 201 -0.92 -11.33 -14.83
C GLY A 201 -0.72 -11.55 -13.33
N MET A 202 -0.38 -12.77 -12.88
CA MET A 202 -0.11 -13.05 -11.47
C MET A 202 1.07 -12.23 -10.94
N ARG A 203 1.07 -11.94 -9.62
CA ARG A 203 2.21 -11.28 -8.98
C ARG A 203 3.37 -12.27 -8.88
N ALA A 204 4.61 -11.78 -8.98
CA ALA A 204 5.81 -12.62 -8.88
C ALA A 204 5.81 -13.54 -7.64
N SER A 205 5.43 -13.01 -6.48
CA SER A 205 5.34 -13.82 -5.25
C SER A 205 4.23 -14.87 -5.29
N GLU A 206 3.16 -14.66 -6.04
CA GLU A 206 2.11 -15.66 -6.26
C GLU A 206 2.65 -16.79 -7.15
N ILE A 207 3.38 -16.46 -8.23
CA ILE A 207 4.00 -17.44 -9.15
C ILE A 207 5.09 -18.25 -8.44
N ALA A 208 6.02 -17.56 -7.77
CA ALA A 208 7.00 -18.22 -6.90
C ALA A 208 6.32 -19.06 -5.82
N GLY A 209 5.08 -18.71 -5.47
CA GLY A 209 4.16 -19.31 -4.51
C GLY A 209 3.37 -20.53 -4.99
N LEU A 210 3.48 -20.96 -6.24
CA LEU A 210 2.65 -22.05 -6.78
C LEU A 210 3.03 -23.45 -6.27
N SER A 211 2.02 -24.26 -6.00
CA SER A 211 2.11 -25.68 -5.64
C SER A 211 1.26 -26.55 -6.59
N THR A 212 1.52 -27.85 -6.65
CA THR A 212 0.82 -28.78 -7.55
C THR A 212 -0.68 -28.84 -7.26
N THR A 213 -1.07 -28.60 -6.00
CA THR A 213 -2.47 -28.49 -5.57
C THR A 213 -3.19 -27.25 -6.09
N ASP A 214 -2.45 -26.25 -6.57
CA ASP A 214 -3.02 -25.04 -7.16
C ASP A 214 -3.36 -25.22 -8.65
N ILE A 215 -2.94 -26.32 -9.27
CA ILE A 215 -3.15 -26.58 -10.69
C ILE A 215 -4.34 -27.51 -10.84
N ASP A 216 -5.32 -27.09 -11.65
CA ASP A 216 -6.47 -27.91 -12.06
C ASP A 216 -6.33 -28.24 -13.55
N PRO A 217 -5.76 -29.41 -13.90
CA PRO A 217 -5.56 -29.83 -15.27
C PRO A 217 -6.87 -30.01 -16.05
N ALA A 218 -7.96 -30.42 -15.37
CA ALA A 218 -9.23 -30.72 -16.03
C ALA A 218 -9.94 -29.43 -16.43
N GLY A 219 -9.96 -28.43 -15.54
CA GLY A 219 -10.52 -27.11 -15.83
C GLY A 219 -9.58 -26.15 -16.55
N CYS A 220 -8.35 -26.56 -16.90
CA CYS A 220 -7.29 -25.70 -17.45
C CYS A 220 -7.13 -24.41 -16.64
N SER A 221 -6.98 -24.53 -15.32
CA SER A 221 -6.99 -23.37 -14.42
C SER A 221 -5.91 -23.40 -13.35
N ILE A 222 -5.55 -22.21 -12.85
CA ILE A 222 -4.62 -22.00 -11.74
C ILE A 222 -5.37 -21.32 -10.60
N HIS A 223 -5.36 -21.96 -9.43
CA HIS A 223 -5.89 -21.44 -8.17
C HIS A 223 -4.83 -20.61 -7.46
N VAL A 224 -5.03 -19.30 -7.38
CA VAL A 224 -4.11 -18.41 -6.66
C VAL A 224 -4.48 -18.43 -5.18
N SER A 225 -3.83 -19.33 -4.44
CA SER A 225 -4.16 -19.60 -3.03
C SER A 225 -3.13 -19.02 -2.04
N TYR A 226 -1.87 -18.94 -2.46
CA TYR A 226 -0.76 -18.52 -1.60
C TYR A 226 0.25 -17.65 -2.35
N GLN A 227 1.17 -17.05 -1.58
CA GLN A 227 2.35 -16.37 -2.09
C GLN A 227 3.59 -16.83 -1.35
N ALA A 228 4.73 -16.85 -2.04
CA ALA A 228 6.03 -17.12 -1.43
C ALA A 228 6.50 -15.93 -0.58
N HIS A 229 7.00 -16.22 0.61
CA HIS A 229 7.71 -15.25 1.43
C HIS A 229 8.93 -14.71 0.67
N ARG A 230 9.16 -13.39 0.74
CA ARG A 230 10.16 -12.68 -0.06
C ARG A 230 11.55 -13.34 -0.07
N ARG A 231 12.11 -13.59 1.11
CA ARG A 231 13.46 -14.19 1.29
C ARG A 231 13.44 -15.72 1.44
N LYS A 232 12.60 -16.21 2.35
CA LYS A 232 12.58 -17.62 2.80
C LYS A 232 11.82 -18.58 1.87
N GLY A 233 10.93 -18.10 0.99
CA GLY A 233 10.18 -18.95 0.06
C GLY A 233 9.05 -19.80 0.66
N HIS A 234 8.87 -19.84 1.99
CA HIS A 234 7.72 -20.50 2.61
C HIS A 234 6.40 -19.82 2.24
N LEU A 235 5.29 -20.56 2.28
CA LEU A 235 4.00 -20.06 1.89
C LEU A 235 3.41 -19.09 2.92
N LEU A 236 2.82 -18.01 2.42
CA LEU A 236 2.05 -17.04 3.17
C LEU A 236 0.64 -16.94 2.58
N PRO A 237 -0.38 -16.70 3.42
CA PRO A 237 -1.70 -16.39 2.91
C PRO A 237 -1.68 -15.10 2.09
N LEU A 238 -2.66 -14.96 1.19
CA LEU A 238 -2.81 -13.75 0.40
C LEU A 238 -3.35 -12.61 1.29
N LYS A 239 -3.00 -11.38 0.91
CA LYS A 239 -3.23 -10.21 1.77
C LYS A 239 -4.69 -9.79 1.85
N THR A 240 -5.46 -10.06 0.79
CA THR A 240 -6.83 -9.56 0.61
C THR A 240 -7.73 -10.69 0.10
N PRO A 241 -9.03 -10.69 0.45
CA PRO A 241 -9.98 -11.65 -0.09
C PRO A 241 -9.99 -11.67 -1.62
N SER A 242 -9.94 -10.50 -2.26
CA SER A 242 -9.89 -10.36 -3.73
C SER A 242 -8.66 -10.97 -4.40
N SER A 243 -7.60 -11.29 -3.65
CA SER A 243 -6.41 -11.92 -4.23
C SER A 243 -6.60 -13.41 -4.46
N TYR A 244 -7.48 -14.06 -3.68
CA TYR A 244 -7.87 -15.45 -3.87
C TYR A 244 -8.77 -15.54 -5.10
N ARG A 245 -8.31 -16.26 -6.12
CA ARG A 245 -8.99 -16.31 -7.44
C ARG A 245 -8.56 -17.53 -8.24
N VAL A 246 -9.39 -17.90 -9.20
CA VAL A 246 -9.08 -18.91 -10.22
C VAL A 246 -8.81 -18.20 -11.54
N ILE A 247 -7.74 -18.58 -12.22
CA ILE A 247 -7.34 -18.01 -13.50
C ILE A 247 -7.34 -19.12 -14.54
N LEU A 248 -8.23 -19.01 -15.53
CA LEU A 248 -8.21 -19.89 -16.69
C LEU A 248 -6.99 -19.61 -17.57
N ILE A 249 -6.36 -20.66 -18.06
CA ILE A 249 -5.22 -20.64 -18.98
C ILE A 249 -5.52 -21.50 -20.22
N THR A 250 -4.70 -21.36 -21.25
CA THR A 250 -4.85 -22.17 -22.47
C THR A 250 -4.40 -23.61 -22.24
N PRO A 251 -4.95 -24.59 -23.00
CA PRO A 251 -4.50 -25.98 -22.94
C PRO A 251 -3.00 -26.14 -23.19
N ASP A 252 -2.41 -25.33 -24.08
CA ASP A 252 -0.97 -25.38 -24.38
C ASP A 252 -0.12 -25.03 -23.15
N LEU A 253 -0.43 -23.93 -22.46
CA LEU A 253 0.29 -23.56 -21.24
C LEU A 253 0.05 -24.59 -20.13
N MET A 254 -1.15 -25.17 -20.06
CA MET A 254 -1.43 -26.26 -19.12
C MET A 254 -0.59 -27.50 -19.44
N GLY A 255 -0.39 -27.84 -20.72
CA GLY A 255 0.52 -28.89 -21.17
C GLY A 255 1.93 -28.67 -20.67
N GLU A 256 2.49 -27.48 -20.90
CA GLU A 256 3.83 -27.12 -20.40
C GLU A 256 3.95 -27.23 -18.87
N ILE A 257 2.93 -26.79 -18.12
CA ILE A 257 2.91 -26.90 -16.65
C ILE A 257 2.88 -28.38 -16.22
N ARG A 258 2.10 -29.23 -16.90
CA ARG A 258 2.00 -30.65 -16.57
C ARG A 258 3.31 -31.39 -16.84
N GLU A 259 3.92 -31.14 -17.98
CA GLU A 259 5.24 -31.69 -18.34
C GLU A 259 6.27 -31.28 -17.28
N TRP A 260 6.30 -29.99 -16.93
CA TRP A 260 7.16 -29.47 -15.88
C TRP A 260 6.99 -30.20 -14.53
N ILE A 261 5.74 -30.38 -14.08
CA ILE A 261 5.42 -31.09 -12.82
C ILE A 261 5.89 -32.56 -12.87
N ALA A 262 5.73 -33.23 -14.01
CA ALA A 262 6.12 -34.62 -14.19
C ALA A 262 7.66 -34.79 -14.17
N GLU A 263 8.38 -33.86 -14.78
CA GLU A 263 9.85 -33.88 -14.85
C GLU A 263 10.53 -33.38 -13.56
N HIS A 264 9.86 -32.51 -12.79
CA HIS A 264 10.42 -31.85 -11.62
C HIS A 264 9.59 -32.08 -10.34
N PRO A 265 9.32 -33.33 -9.94
CA PRO A 265 8.56 -33.60 -8.73
C PRO A 265 9.36 -33.13 -7.50
N HIS A 266 8.64 -32.55 -6.53
CA HIS A 266 9.25 -32.08 -5.29
C HIS A 266 8.43 -32.54 -4.06
N PRO A 267 9.05 -33.03 -2.97
CA PRO A 267 8.32 -33.57 -1.81
C PRO A 267 7.34 -32.61 -1.15
N SER A 268 7.59 -31.31 -1.21
CA SER A 268 6.67 -30.29 -0.67
C SER A 268 5.58 -29.85 -1.65
N GLY A 269 5.49 -30.45 -2.84
CA GLY A 269 4.53 -30.11 -3.88
C GLY A 269 4.76 -28.75 -4.54
N ARG A 270 5.90 -28.10 -4.32
CA ARG A 270 6.23 -26.79 -4.90
C ARG A 270 6.53 -26.94 -6.39
N LEU A 271 5.92 -26.10 -7.25
CA LEU A 271 6.23 -26.10 -8.69
C LEU A 271 7.66 -25.63 -8.98
N PHE A 272 8.14 -24.69 -8.17
CA PHE A 272 9.43 -24.06 -8.40
C PHE A 272 10.31 -24.08 -7.16
N VAL A 273 11.53 -24.54 -7.35
CA VAL A 273 12.58 -24.61 -6.33
C VAL A 273 13.90 -24.05 -6.87
N THR A 274 14.79 -23.68 -5.97
CA THR A 274 16.17 -23.30 -6.32
C THR A 274 16.97 -24.54 -6.72
N ARG A 275 18.16 -24.34 -7.29
CA ARG A 275 19.12 -25.42 -7.59
C ARG A 275 19.50 -26.26 -6.35
N THR A 276 19.32 -25.72 -5.14
CA THR A 276 19.56 -26.43 -3.87
C THR A 276 18.31 -27.12 -3.32
N GLY A 277 17.23 -27.19 -4.09
CA GLY A 277 15.97 -27.83 -3.69
C GLY A 277 15.13 -27.00 -2.71
N ARG A 278 15.49 -25.75 -2.41
CA ARG A 278 14.68 -24.90 -1.51
C ARG A 278 13.50 -24.31 -2.28
N PRO A 279 12.31 -24.15 -1.65
CA PRO A 279 11.20 -23.44 -2.28
C PRO A 279 11.61 -22.09 -2.85
N MET A 280 11.16 -21.79 -4.07
CA MET A 280 11.47 -20.53 -4.72
C MET A 280 10.97 -19.35 -3.88
N SER A 281 11.82 -18.35 -3.68
CA SER A 281 11.47 -17.09 -3.02
C SER A 281 11.40 -15.97 -4.05
N TYR A 282 10.73 -14.86 -3.70
CA TYR A 282 10.71 -13.68 -4.57
C TYR A 282 12.12 -13.19 -4.89
N ASP A 283 13.01 -13.11 -3.90
CA ASP A 283 14.36 -12.58 -4.11
C ASP A 283 15.20 -13.52 -5.01
N ALA A 284 15.02 -14.84 -4.89
CA ALA A 284 15.68 -15.80 -5.78
C ALA A 284 15.16 -15.70 -7.23
N MET A 285 13.84 -15.58 -7.39
CA MET A 285 13.18 -15.37 -8.68
C MET A 285 13.58 -14.03 -9.32
N GLN A 286 13.65 -12.96 -8.52
CA GLN A 286 14.10 -11.63 -8.94
C GLN A 286 15.56 -11.67 -9.42
N LYS A 287 16.44 -12.35 -8.69
CA LYS A 287 17.85 -12.50 -9.10
C LYS A 287 17.97 -13.25 -10.43
N ALA A 288 17.20 -14.32 -10.62
CA ALA A 288 17.16 -15.06 -11.88
C ALA A 288 16.67 -14.19 -13.04
N TRP A 289 15.63 -13.37 -12.82
CA TRP A 289 15.14 -12.38 -13.76
C TRP A 289 16.23 -11.36 -14.15
N GLU A 290 16.88 -10.74 -13.16
CA GLU A 290 17.92 -9.73 -13.40
C GLU A 290 19.07 -10.30 -14.25
N THR A 291 19.51 -11.52 -13.94
CA THR A 291 20.54 -12.21 -14.74
C THR A 291 20.07 -12.50 -16.17
N ALA A 292 18.79 -12.84 -16.37
CA ALA A 292 18.26 -13.10 -17.70
C ALA A 292 18.15 -11.81 -18.53
N VAL A 293 17.68 -10.71 -17.91
CA VAL A 293 17.59 -9.40 -18.58
C VAL A 293 18.97 -8.90 -18.99
N GLU A 294 19.95 -8.96 -18.08
CA GLU A 294 21.33 -8.57 -18.37
C GLU A 294 21.92 -9.35 -19.56
N ARG A 295 21.70 -10.66 -19.60
CA ARG A 295 22.18 -11.52 -20.71
C ARG A 295 21.48 -11.29 -22.04
N SER A 296 20.23 -10.83 -22.01
CA SER A 296 19.48 -10.53 -23.23
C SER A 296 19.88 -9.20 -23.88
N GLY A 297 20.60 -8.33 -23.16
CA GLY A 297 20.95 -6.98 -23.62
C GLY A 297 19.75 -6.02 -23.72
N LEU A 298 18.55 -6.48 -23.37
CA LEU A 298 17.33 -5.70 -23.46
C LEU A 298 17.33 -4.52 -22.49
N GLN A 299 16.88 -3.38 -22.99
CA GLN A 299 16.74 -2.14 -22.23
C GLN A 299 15.29 -1.96 -21.73
N GLY A 300 15.08 -0.95 -20.87
CA GLY A 300 13.74 -0.54 -20.41
C GLY A 300 13.50 -0.69 -18.90
N GLY A 301 14.34 -1.44 -18.18
CA GLY A 301 14.23 -1.57 -16.72
C GLY A 301 12.94 -2.26 -16.25
N PHE A 302 12.34 -3.10 -17.10
CA PHE A 302 11.09 -3.79 -16.78
C PHE A 302 11.26 -4.79 -15.64
N THR A 303 10.16 -4.96 -14.91
CA THR A 303 10.09 -5.84 -13.73
C THR A 303 9.00 -6.89 -13.95
N TRP A 304 8.90 -7.85 -13.03
CA TRP A 304 7.76 -8.76 -12.98
C TRP A 304 6.41 -8.04 -12.92
N HIS A 305 6.34 -6.86 -12.30
CA HIS A 305 5.10 -6.08 -12.27
C HIS A 305 4.76 -5.49 -13.64
N SER A 306 5.78 -5.19 -14.45
CA SER A 306 5.60 -4.75 -15.84
C SER A 306 4.94 -5.82 -16.70
N LEU A 307 5.22 -7.12 -16.47
CA LEU A 307 4.51 -8.22 -17.15
C LEU A 307 3.02 -8.26 -16.83
N ARG A 308 2.67 -7.95 -15.58
CA ARG A 308 1.27 -7.80 -15.17
C ARG A 308 0.61 -6.59 -15.84
N HIS A 309 1.34 -5.49 -15.99
CA HIS A 309 0.85 -4.35 -16.77
C HIS A 309 0.67 -4.69 -18.25
N TYR A 310 1.58 -5.44 -18.83
CA TYR A 310 1.47 -5.96 -20.19
C TYR A 310 0.22 -6.81 -20.38
N HIS A 311 0.01 -7.81 -19.50
CA HIS A 311 -1.16 -8.68 -19.52
C HIS A 311 -2.47 -7.87 -19.51
N ALA A 312 -2.62 -6.98 -18.53
CA ALA A 312 -3.82 -6.17 -18.38
C ALA A 312 -4.06 -5.25 -19.58
N THR A 313 -3.00 -4.60 -20.08
CA THR A 313 -3.05 -3.71 -21.25
C THR A 313 -3.52 -4.47 -22.48
N LYS A 314 -2.98 -5.67 -22.74
CA LYS A 314 -3.39 -6.52 -23.86
C LYS A 314 -4.86 -6.94 -23.76
N LEU A 315 -5.33 -7.34 -22.57
CA LEU A 315 -6.74 -7.69 -22.37
C LEU A 315 -7.68 -6.49 -22.57
N ILE A 316 -7.33 -5.33 -22.02
CA ILE A 316 -8.14 -4.10 -22.16
C ILE A 316 -8.22 -3.68 -23.63
N ARG A 317 -7.08 -3.69 -24.35
CA ARG A 317 -7.04 -3.38 -25.79
C ARG A 317 -7.81 -4.38 -26.65
N ALA A 318 -7.90 -5.63 -26.20
CA ALA A 318 -8.74 -6.66 -26.84
C ALA A 318 -10.24 -6.52 -26.50
N GLY A 319 -10.64 -5.47 -25.78
CA GLY A 319 -12.05 -5.22 -25.43
C GLY A 319 -12.57 -6.07 -24.26
N VAL A 320 -11.70 -6.75 -23.50
CA VAL A 320 -12.14 -7.53 -22.34
C VAL A 320 -12.71 -6.59 -21.28
N PRO A 321 -13.91 -6.86 -20.73
CA PRO A 321 -14.53 -5.99 -19.73
C PRO A 321 -13.61 -5.73 -18.55
N ILE A 322 -13.49 -4.46 -18.14
CA ILE A 322 -12.57 -4.01 -17.08
C ILE A 322 -12.80 -4.77 -15.77
N LYS A 323 -14.06 -5.11 -15.45
CA LYS A 323 -14.39 -5.90 -14.26
C LYS A 323 -13.83 -7.32 -14.32
N THR A 324 -13.81 -7.93 -15.51
CA THR A 324 -13.17 -9.24 -15.75
C THR A 324 -11.67 -9.14 -15.58
N VAL A 325 -11.03 -8.11 -16.14
CA VAL A 325 -9.59 -7.86 -15.96
C VAL A 325 -9.26 -7.61 -14.49
N GLN A 326 -10.05 -6.80 -13.78
CA GLN A 326 -9.90 -6.53 -12.35
C GLN A 326 -9.97 -7.83 -11.53
N ALA A 327 -10.97 -8.67 -11.77
CA ALA A 327 -11.13 -9.95 -11.09
C ALA A 327 -9.96 -10.89 -11.36
N ARG A 328 -9.54 -11.02 -12.64
CA ARG A 328 -8.38 -11.84 -13.04
C ARG A 328 -7.07 -11.38 -12.41
N LEU A 329 -6.88 -10.08 -12.24
CA LEU A 329 -5.73 -9.51 -11.54
C LEU A 329 -5.85 -9.61 -10.01
N GLY A 330 -7.05 -9.72 -9.45
CA GLY A 330 -7.28 -9.68 -8.01
C GLY A 330 -7.09 -8.27 -7.41
N HIS A 331 -7.45 -7.23 -8.17
CA HIS A 331 -7.49 -5.85 -7.67
C HIS A 331 -8.69 -5.61 -6.77
N ALA A 332 -8.49 -4.87 -5.68
CA ALA A 332 -9.54 -4.56 -4.72
C ALA A 332 -10.60 -3.58 -5.27
N SER A 333 -10.23 -2.74 -6.25
CA SER A 333 -11.16 -1.85 -6.94
C SER A 333 -10.85 -1.76 -8.43
N ALA A 334 -11.87 -1.46 -9.23
CA ALA A 334 -11.71 -1.18 -10.65
C ALA A 334 -10.89 0.10 -10.90
N ALA A 335 -10.93 1.07 -9.98
CA ALA A 335 -10.10 2.28 -10.03
C ALA A 335 -8.60 1.94 -10.09
N MET A 336 -8.12 0.94 -9.33
CA MET A 336 -6.72 0.50 -9.44
C MET A 336 -6.36 -0.04 -10.83
N THR A 337 -7.33 -0.55 -11.58
CA THR A 337 -7.14 -0.96 -12.98
C THR A 337 -7.21 0.26 -13.89
N LEU A 338 -8.26 1.07 -13.78
CA LEU A 338 -8.49 2.25 -14.61
C LEU A 338 -7.39 3.32 -14.48
N ASP A 339 -6.98 3.65 -13.26
CA ASP A 339 -5.95 4.66 -12.97
C ASP A 339 -4.58 4.31 -13.59
N ILE A 340 -4.35 3.01 -13.83
CA ILE A 340 -3.12 2.48 -14.41
C ILE A 340 -3.21 2.39 -15.94
N TYR A 341 -4.37 2.02 -16.47
CA TYR A 341 -4.53 1.68 -17.90
C TYR A 341 -5.40 2.67 -18.68
N LEU A 342 -5.67 3.86 -18.15
CA LEU A 342 -6.47 4.90 -18.83
C LEU A 342 -5.98 5.17 -20.26
N HIS A 343 -4.66 5.09 -20.49
CA HIS A 343 -4.02 5.27 -21.80
C HIS A 343 -4.10 4.05 -22.73
N ALA A 344 -4.49 2.88 -22.21
CA ALA A 344 -4.65 1.65 -22.99
C ALA A 344 -6.06 1.51 -23.57
N ILE A 345 -7.03 2.27 -23.05
CA ILE A 345 -8.35 2.39 -23.64
C ILE A 345 -8.18 3.26 -24.89
N PRO A 346 -8.46 2.74 -26.10
CA PRO A 346 -8.48 3.55 -27.31
C PRO A 346 -9.34 4.79 -27.07
N GLY A 347 -8.97 5.91 -27.70
CA GLY A 347 -9.79 7.14 -27.71
C GLY A 347 -11.10 6.84 -28.44
N ASP A 348 -12.05 6.29 -27.70
CA ASP A 348 -13.25 5.67 -28.23
C ASP A 348 -14.38 6.68 -28.42
N ASP A 349 -14.10 7.99 -28.42
CA ASP A 349 -15.16 8.97 -28.66
C ASP A 349 -15.77 8.77 -30.06
N GLU A 350 -14.97 8.34 -31.04
CA GLU A 350 -15.48 7.96 -32.36
C GLU A 350 -16.34 6.69 -32.33
N LEU A 351 -15.96 5.65 -31.58
CA LEU A 351 -16.78 4.45 -31.41
C LEU A 351 -18.05 4.78 -30.60
N ALA A 352 -17.93 5.57 -29.55
CA ALA A 352 -19.02 6.04 -28.71
C ALA A 352 -19.99 6.89 -29.54
N ALA A 353 -19.49 7.75 -30.42
CA ALA A 353 -20.29 8.53 -31.36
C ALA A 353 -21.00 7.62 -32.37
N ARG A 354 -20.34 6.59 -32.92
CA ARG A 354 -20.99 5.61 -33.81
C ARG A 354 -22.11 4.85 -33.10
N VAL A 355 -21.81 4.28 -31.93
CA VAL A 355 -22.80 3.54 -31.13
C VAL A 355 -23.95 4.46 -30.72
N ALA A 356 -23.66 5.70 -30.31
CA ALA A 356 -24.70 6.69 -29.99
C ALA A 356 -25.54 7.08 -31.22
N GLY A 357 -24.94 7.13 -32.41
CA GLY A 357 -25.64 7.29 -33.68
C GLY A 357 -26.59 6.13 -33.97
N ASP A 358 -26.16 4.89 -33.69
CA ASP A 358 -26.98 3.68 -33.86
C ASP A 358 -28.11 3.55 -32.82
N LEU A 359 -28.03 4.27 -31.69
CA LEU A 359 -29.12 4.40 -30.71
C LEU A 359 -30.24 5.32 -31.20
N LEU A 360 -30.00 6.15 -32.21
CA LEU A 360 -31.04 6.97 -32.80
C LEU A 360 -31.95 6.07 -33.64
N PRO A 361 -33.27 6.06 -33.40
CA PRO A 361 -34.17 5.31 -34.24
C PRO A 361 -33.99 5.81 -35.68
N HIS A 362 -33.80 4.88 -36.62
CA HIS A 362 -33.79 5.23 -38.04
C HIS A 362 -35.05 6.04 -38.32
N ALA A 363 -34.89 7.34 -38.56
CA ALA A 363 -35.97 8.14 -39.10
C ALA A 363 -36.25 7.57 -40.50
N GLY A 364 -37.22 6.67 -40.57
CA GLY A 364 -37.77 6.21 -41.83
C GLY A 364 -38.14 7.41 -42.70
N PRO A 365 -38.08 7.29 -44.03
CA PRO A 365 -38.17 8.43 -44.92
C PRO A 365 -39.45 9.21 -44.67
N ALA A 366 -39.31 10.47 -44.27
CA ALA A 366 -40.43 11.37 -44.14
C ALA A 366 -40.93 11.77 -45.53
N ARG A 367 -42.10 11.21 -45.86
CA ARG A 367 -43.16 11.74 -46.72
C ARG A 367 -43.00 11.57 -48.23
N ASP A 368 -43.62 10.48 -48.69
CA ASP A 368 -44.52 10.54 -49.83
C ASP A 368 -45.71 11.48 -49.47
N GLY A 369 -46.02 12.41 -50.37
CA GLY A 369 -46.87 13.57 -50.12
C GLY A 369 -47.47 14.12 -51.41
N ASP A 370 -48.14 13.24 -52.16
CA ASP A 370 -49.43 13.41 -52.80
C ASP A 370 -49.73 14.62 -53.73
N LYS A 371 -50.14 14.25 -54.96
CA LYS A 371 -51.11 14.90 -55.88
C LYS A 371 -50.76 16.16 -56.69
N ARG A 372 -50.60 15.89 -58.00
CA ARG A 372 -51.42 16.41 -59.12
C ARG A 372 -52.03 17.83 -58.96
N LEU A 373 -51.52 18.76 -59.78
CA LEU A 373 -52.26 19.86 -60.43
C LEU A 373 -51.68 19.97 -61.85
N LYS A 374 -52.33 19.35 -62.84
CA LYS A 374 -53.29 19.91 -63.82
C LYS A 374 -52.61 20.59 -65.02
N ALA A 375 -53.03 20.12 -66.20
CA ALA A 375 -52.76 20.62 -67.53
C ALA A 375 -52.95 22.15 -67.66
N ILE A 376 -52.07 22.82 -68.42
CA ILE A 376 -52.21 23.18 -69.85
C ILE A 376 -50.80 23.42 -70.41
#